data_AF-A0A1T2L624-F1
#
_entry.id   AF-A0A1T2L624-F1
#
_cell.length_a   1.000
_cell.length_b   1.000
_cell.length_c   1.000
_cell.angle_alpha   90.00
_cell.angle_beta   90.00
_cell.angle_gamma   90.00
#
_symmetry.space_group_name_H-M   'P 1'
#
loop_
_entity.id
_entity.type
_entity.pdbx_description
1 polymer ?
#
loop_
_entity_poly.entity_id
_entity_poly.type
_entity_poly.pdbx_seq_one_letter_code
_entity_poly.pdbx_strand_id
1 'polypeptide(L)'
;MKNIPLPDNREYVKQLIDKTENVIKRMRWKAFFHLHPEVTSEQGETYGFKSRKTPPQISELAKFEEELLRVIENIQFREVKSKFIHRLREDVKTIKKSKHIFVPADKTNNYYTLEKEEYNNLVKDSVTSKYKLASDSDTRKIRETEKRIAEQIHLEDRIETMAQQQAFITIKDHKDNFPNRVQCRLINPAKSEIGIISKSILDRINNSIVKRNNVRQWKNTQSVIEWFKSIPDKRSCTFFLFDVVEFYPSISEKLLKDAFGWLVVGFDGAFKLNVYLRQKYRFLFY
;
A
#
# COMPACT_ATOMS: atom_id res chain seq x y z
N MET A 1 -21.04 19.45 6.78
CA MET A 1 -20.39 18.43 7.65
C MET A 1 -20.22 17.14 6.87
N LYS A 2 -19.09 16.45 6.98
CA LYS A 2 -18.92 15.12 6.39
C LYS A 2 -19.74 14.10 7.21
N ASN A 3 -20.47 13.19 6.56
CA ASN A 3 -21.20 12.10 7.22
C ASN A 3 -20.18 11.02 7.66
N ILE A 4 -19.57 11.22 8.83
CA ILE A 4 -18.58 10.30 9.38
C ILE A 4 -19.32 9.26 10.24
N PRO A 5 -19.13 7.95 10.00
CA PRO A 5 -19.69 6.92 10.86
C PRO A 5 -19.09 7.03 12.27
N LEU A 6 -19.95 6.91 13.28
CA LEU A 6 -19.52 6.87 14.68
C LEU A 6 -19.26 5.41 15.07
N PRO A 7 -18.05 5.07 15.54
CA PRO A 7 -17.78 3.73 16.06
C PRO A 7 -18.60 3.49 17.33
N ASP A 8 -18.77 2.22 17.71
CA ASP A 8 -19.30 1.90 19.03
C ASP A 8 -18.33 2.32 20.13
N ASN A 9 -18.83 2.46 21.36
CA ASN A 9 -18.05 2.95 22.50
C ASN A 9 -16.81 2.07 22.76
N ARG A 10 -16.93 0.75 22.59
CA ARG A 10 -15.83 -0.19 22.85
C ARG A 10 -14.72 -0.03 21.83
N GLU A 11 -15.08 0.05 20.55
CA GLU A 11 -14.14 0.28 19.46
C GLU A 11 -13.49 1.66 19.57
N TYR A 12 -14.24 2.68 19.99
CA TYR A 12 -13.68 4.00 20.28
C TYR A 12 -12.64 3.94 21.40
N VAL A 13 -12.98 3.34 22.56
CA VAL A 13 -12.05 3.21 23.70
C VAL A 13 -10.80 2.44 23.28
N LYS A 14 -10.96 1.33 22.55
CA LYS A 14 -9.84 0.53 22.04
C LYS A 14 -8.90 1.36 21.16
N GLN A 15 -9.45 2.12 20.21
CA GLN A 15 -8.65 3.00 19.36
C GLN A 15 -7.98 4.12 20.15
N LEU A 16 -8.67 4.68 21.15
CA LEU A 16 -8.10 5.71 22.00
C LEU A 16 -6.94 5.18 22.85
N ILE A 17 -7.07 3.99 23.44
CA ILE A 17 -5.99 3.31 24.16
C ILE A 17 -4.80 3.10 23.22
N ASP A 18 -5.01 2.52 22.04
CA ASP A 18 -3.94 2.33 21.04
C ASP A 18 -3.23 3.65 20.69
N LYS A 19 -3.97 4.73 20.47
CA LYS A 19 -3.36 6.04 20.14
C LYS A 19 -2.63 6.65 21.32
N THR A 20 -3.12 6.46 22.54
CA THR A 20 -2.47 6.92 23.76
C THR A 20 -1.18 6.15 24.00
N GLU A 21 -1.20 4.83 23.88
CA GLU A 21 0.01 4.00 23.94
C GLU A 21 1.06 4.45 22.91
N ASN A 22 0.63 4.79 21.70
CA ASN A 22 1.53 5.32 20.67
C ASN A 22 2.16 6.67 21.05
N VAL A 23 1.47 7.52 21.82
CA VAL A 23 2.04 8.75 22.38
C VAL A 23 3.03 8.41 23.50
N ILE A 24 2.62 7.58 24.46
CA ILE A 24 3.45 7.14 25.58
C ILE A 24 4.75 6.52 25.07
N LYS A 25 4.68 5.56 24.13
CA LYS A 25 5.86 4.91 23.54
C LYS A 25 6.83 5.92 22.90
N ARG A 26 6.31 6.94 22.19
CA ARG A 26 7.16 7.99 21.60
C ARG A 26 7.81 8.87 22.65
N MET A 27 7.09 9.23 23.71
CA MET A 27 7.63 10.00 24.83
C MET A 27 8.72 9.22 25.57
N ARG A 28 8.47 7.94 25.88
CA ARG A 28 9.47 7.05 26.50
C ARG A 28 10.73 6.92 25.66
N TRP A 29 10.60 6.69 24.34
CA TRP A 29 11.79 6.66 23.46
C TRP A 29 12.58 7.97 23.51
N LYS A 30 11.90 9.11 23.47
CA LYS A 30 12.55 10.42 23.52
C LYS A 30 13.24 10.66 24.86
N ALA A 31 12.59 10.33 25.97
CA ALA A 31 13.16 10.44 27.31
C ALA A 31 14.34 9.47 27.49
N PHE A 32 14.23 8.24 27.01
CA PHE A 32 15.28 7.24 27.08
C PHE A 32 16.58 7.73 26.42
N PHE A 33 16.54 8.19 25.16
CA PHE A 33 17.73 8.72 24.47
C PHE A 33 18.24 10.05 25.06
N HIS A 34 17.38 10.82 25.73
CA HIS A 34 17.81 12.02 26.43
C HIS A 34 18.58 11.71 27.71
N LEU A 35 18.13 10.70 28.46
CA LEU A 35 18.75 10.27 29.72
C LEU A 35 19.99 9.37 29.51
N HIS A 36 20.08 8.71 28.35
CA HIS A 36 21.15 7.79 27.98
C HIS A 36 21.86 8.25 26.69
N PRO A 37 22.59 9.39 26.71
CA PRO A 37 23.23 9.94 25.52
C PRO A 37 24.34 9.04 24.95
N GLU A 38 24.84 8.08 25.73
CA GLU A 38 25.79 7.05 25.30
C GLU A 38 25.16 5.99 24.38
N VAL A 39 23.83 5.84 24.41
CA VAL A 39 23.13 4.87 23.56
C VAL A 39 22.93 5.47 22.18
N THR A 40 23.77 5.06 21.23
CA THR A 40 23.61 5.42 19.83
C THR A 40 22.48 4.65 19.17
N SER A 41 21.74 5.32 18.27
CA SER A 41 20.76 4.65 17.41
C SER A 41 21.42 3.57 16.55
N GLU A 42 20.67 2.50 16.25
CA GLU A 42 21.08 1.48 15.29
C GLU A 42 21.56 2.12 13.99
N GLN A 43 22.77 1.75 13.57
CA GLN A 43 23.35 2.20 12.31
C GLN A 43 22.75 1.36 11.17
N GLY A 44 22.15 2.02 10.18
CA GLY A 44 21.64 1.32 9.01
C GLY A 44 20.55 2.06 8.27
N GLU A 45 20.41 1.75 6.98
CA GLU A 45 19.31 2.25 6.18
C GLU A 45 18.04 1.45 6.48
N THR A 46 17.03 2.08 7.07
CA THR A 46 15.77 1.41 7.43
C THR A 46 14.71 1.48 6.33
N TYR A 47 14.97 2.14 5.20
CA TYR A 47 14.01 2.31 4.09
C TYR A 47 12.62 2.85 4.52
N GLY A 48 12.52 3.49 5.69
CA GLY A 48 11.26 3.99 6.26
C GLY A 48 10.54 3.01 7.21
N PHE A 49 11.08 1.81 7.45
CA PHE A 49 10.53 0.87 8.42
C PHE A 49 10.75 1.36 9.85
N LYS A 50 9.65 1.45 10.60
CA LYS A 50 9.68 1.82 12.02
C LYS A 50 10.21 0.65 12.86
N SER A 51 10.89 0.95 13.95
CA SER A 51 11.32 -0.08 14.90
C SER A 51 10.11 -0.71 15.57
N ARG A 52 10.18 -2.02 15.81
CA ARG A 52 9.20 -2.77 16.61
C ARG A 52 9.58 -2.88 18.07
N LYS A 53 10.74 -2.33 18.47
CA LYS A 53 11.20 -2.36 19.85
C LYS A 53 10.25 -1.57 20.73
N THR A 54 10.00 -2.10 21.91
CA THR A 54 9.25 -1.42 22.98
C THR A 54 10.22 -0.60 23.81
N PRO A 55 9.93 0.68 24.09
CA PRO A 55 10.78 1.48 24.95
C PRO A 55 10.75 0.96 26.39
N PRO A 56 11.85 1.09 27.14
CA PRO A 56 11.86 0.77 28.57
C PRO A 56 10.90 1.70 29.33
N GLN A 57 10.51 1.29 30.54
CA GLN A 57 9.80 2.17 31.45
C GLN A 57 10.76 3.26 31.97
N ILE A 58 10.26 4.49 32.05
CA ILE A 58 11.01 5.66 32.51
C ILE A 58 10.30 6.16 33.77
N SER A 59 10.99 6.11 34.90
CA SER A 59 10.42 6.45 36.21
C SER A 59 9.84 7.85 36.28
N GLU A 60 10.49 8.81 35.61
CA GLU A 60 10.14 10.22 35.54
C GLU A 60 8.82 10.45 34.80
N LEU A 61 8.44 9.52 33.92
CA LEU A 61 7.18 9.57 33.16
C LEU A 61 6.05 8.77 33.82
N ALA A 62 6.34 7.92 34.82
CA ALA A 62 5.37 6.97 35.36
C ALA A 62 4.08 7.64 35.85
N LYS A 63 4.19 8.71 36.64
CA LYS A 63 3.03 9.46 37.15
C LYS A 63 2.22 10.10 36.03
N PHE A 64 2.89 10.69 35.03
CA PHE A 64 2.21 11.29 33.88
C PHE A 64 1.44 10.24 33.06
N GLU A 65 2.05 9.08 32.83
CA GLU A 65 1.42 7.99 32.09
C GLU A 65 0.20 7.44 32.83
N GLU A 66 0.28 7.29 34.15
CA GLU A 66 -0.86 6.89 34.99
C GLU A 66 -2.01 7.89 34.90
N GLU A 67 -1.73 9.19 35.06
CA GLU A 67 -2.74 10.24 34.94
C GLU A 67 -3.38 10.28 33.54
N LEU A 68 -2.59 10.06 32.50
CA LEU A 68 -3.09 10.00 31.12
C LEU A 68 -4.03 8.80 30.90
N LEU A 69 -3.74 7.65 31.49
CA LEU A 69 -4.62 6.47 31.44
C LEU A 69 -5.92 6.72 32.22
N ARG A 70 -5.86 7.39 33.38
CA ARG A 70 -7.06 7.78 34.14
C ARG A 70 -7.98 8.71 33.33
N VAL A 71 -7.45 9.57 32.46
CA VAL A 71 -8.29 10.39 31.57
C VAL A 71 -9.13 9.51 30.64
N ILE A 72 -8.57 8.41 30.13
CA ILE A 72 -9.28 7.47 29.25
C ILE A 72 -10.38 6.73 30.01
N GLU A 73 -10.09 6.29 31.23
CA GLU A 73 -11.06 5.59 32.09
C GLU A 73 -12.30 6.42 32.39
N ASN A 74 -12.13 7.74 32.50
CA ASN A 74 -13.21 8.66 32.85
C ASN A 74 -14.00 9.19 31.65
N ILE A 75 -13.79 8.65 30.44
CA ILE A 75 -14.52 9.09 29.26
C ILE A 75 -15.99 8.69 29.34
N GLN A 76 -16.84 9.69 29.16
CA GLN A 76 -18.29 9.52 29.07
C GLN A 76 -18.76 9.65 27.64
N PHE A 77 -19.63 8.73 27.24
CA PHE A 77 -20.24 8.71 25.92
C PHE A 77 -21.65 9.28 25.99
N ARG A 78 -22.02 10.06 24.98
CA ARG A 78 -23.40 10.48 24.76
C ARG A 78 -24.02 9.66 23.64
N GLU A 79 -25.30 9.37 23.75
CA GLU A 79 -26.04 8.78 22.65
C GLU A 79 -26.24 9.82 21.54
N VAL A 80 -25.83 9.49 20.31
CA VAL A 80 -26.04 10.35 19.14
C VAL A 80 -27.04 9.70 18.21
N LYS A 81 -28.24 10.29 18.11
CA LYS A 81 -29.26 9.89 17.14
C LYS A 81 -29.04 10.63 15.83
N SER A 82 -28.74 9.90 14.77
CA SER A 82 -28.53 10.45 13.43
C SER A 82 -29.20 9.57 12.39
N LYS A 83 -29.91 10.20 11.44
CA LYS A 83 -30.52 9.52 10.29
C LYS A 83 -29.48 8.71 9.50
N PHE A 84 -28.25 9.22 9.40
CA PHE A 84 -27.15 8.54 8.73
C PHE A 84 -26.72 7.27 9.45
N ILE A 85 -26.53 7.33 10.77
CA ILE A 85 -26.14 6.16 11.58
C ILE A 85 -27.24 5.10 11.57
N HIS A 86 -28.51 5.51 11.62
CA HIS A 86 -29.63 4.60 11.48
C HIS A 86 -29.59 3.87 10.13
N ARG A 87 -29.47 4.63 9.03
CA ARG A 87 -29.37 4.06 7.68
C ARG A 87 -28.21 3.07 7.56
N LEU A 88 -27.02 3.45 8.03
CA LEU A 88 -25.83 2.58 8.01
C LEU A 88 -26.05 1.26 8.76
N ARG A 89 -26.74 1.29 9.91
CA ARG A 89 -27.07 0.07 10.67
C ARG A 89 -28.05 -0.82 9.90
N GLU A 90 -29.05 -0.24 9.25
CA GLU A 90 -29.99 -0.99 8.41
C GLU A 90 -29.31 -1.59 7.17
N ASP A 91 -28.41 -0.84 6.52
CA ASP A 91 -27.62 -1.34 5.39
C ASP A 91 -26.74 -2.53 5.82
N VAL A 92 -26.05 -2.42 6.96
CA VAL A 92 -25.25 -3.53 7.52
C VAL A 92 -26.10 -4.76 7.83
N LYS A 93 -27.29 -4.57 8.42
CA LYS A 93 -28.22 -5.68 8.68
C LYS A 93 -28.67 -6.34 7.38
N THR A 94 -28.98 -5.54 6.35
CA THR A 94 -29.40 -6.01 5.04
C THR A 94 -28.30 -6.84 4.39
N ILE A 95 -27.06 -6.34 4.39
CA ILE A 95 -25.90 -7.04 3.85
C ILE A 95 -25.67 -8.37 4.58
N LYS A 96 -25.70 -8.37 5.92
CA LYS A 96 -25.48 -9.59 6.72
C LYS A 96 -26.56 -10.67 6.53
N LYS A 97 -27.78 -10.28 6.18
CA LYS A 97 -28.90 -11.20 5.94
C LYS A 97 -28.98 -11.69 4.49
N SER A 98 -28.34 -10.97 3.56
CA SER A 98 -28.35 -11.33 2.15
C SER A 98 -27.58 -12.61 1.88
N LYS A 99 -28.07 -13.44 0.96
CA LYS A 99 -27.33 -14.58 0.39
C LYS A 99 -26.38 -14.19 -0.74
N HIS A 100 -26.56 -12.99 -1.29
CA HIS A 100 -25.82 -12.48 -2.43
C HIS A 100 -24.58 -11.70 -1.99
N ILE A 101 -23.61 -11.59 -2.91
CA ILE A 101 -22.38 -10.83 -2.73
C ILE A 101 -22.57 -9.41 -3.27
N PHE A 102 -22.20 -8.41 -2.47
CA PHE A 102 -22.20 -7.00 -2.88
C PHE A 102 -20.83 -6.62 -3.43
N VAL A 103 -20.78 -6.16 -4.68
CA VAL A 103 -19.56 -5.80 -5.39
C VAL A 103 -19.59 -4.32 -5.78
N PRO A 104 -18.58 -3.51 -5.41
CA PRO A 104 -18.54 -2.11 -5.77
C PRO A 104 -18.18 -1.92 -7.25
N ALA A 105 -18.65 -0.82 -7.81
CA ALA A 105 -18.20 -0.34 -9.11
C ALA A 105 -16.77 0.22 -9.06
N ASP A 106 -16.09 0.24 -10.21
CA ASP A 106 -14.70 0.69 -10.34
C ASP A 106 -14.55 2.22 -10.29
N LYS A 107 -15.50 2.95 -10.89
CA LYS A 107 -15.41 4.42 -11.06
C LYS A 107 -16.64 5.19 -10.58
N THR A 108 -17.76 4.52 -10.40
CA THR A 108 -18.99 5.11 -9.87
C THR A 108 -19.16 4.71 -8.41
N ASN A 109 -20.14 5.30 -7.73
CA ASN A 109 -20.50 4.95 -6.35
C ASN A 109 -21.54 3.81 -6.28
N ASN A 110 -21.72 3.06 -7.38
CA ASN A 110 -22.71 2.01 -7.47
C ASN A 110 -22.22 0.73 -6.77
N TYR A 111 -23.19 -0.07 -6.30
CA TYR A 111 -22.99 -1.43 -5.82
C TYR A 111 -23.90 -2.37 -6.58
N TYR A 112 -23.37 -3.53 -6.92
CA TYR A 112 -24.08 -4.58 -7.63
C TYR A 112 -24.16 -5.82 -6.75
N THR A 113 -25.24 -6.56 -6.94
CA THR A 113 -25.54 -7.77 -6.18
C THR A 113 -25.37 -8.95 -7.13
N LEU A 114 -24.54 -9.92 -6.75
CA LEU A 114 -24.27 -11.11 -7.55
C LEU A 114 -24.54 -12.38 -6.76
N GLU A 115 -24.89 -13.46 -7.46
CA GLU A 115 -24.85 -14.79 -6.88
C GLU A 115 -23.41 -15.22 -6.61
N LYS A 116 -23.23 -16.10 -5.61
CA LYS A 116 -21.89 -16.54 -5.19
C LYS A 116 -21.11 -17.21 -6.32
N GLU A 117 -21.79 -18.02 -7.13
CA GLU A 117 -21.19 -18.73 -8.26
C GLU A 117 -20.76 -17.77 -9.38
N GLU A 118 -21.62 -16.82 -9.73
CA GLU A 118 -21.33 -15.80 -10.72
C GLU A 118 -20.11 -14.95 -10.31
N TYR A 119 -20.07 -14.51 -9.05
CA TYR A 119 -18.91 -13.79 -8.51
C TYR A 119 -17.62 -14.60 -8.62
N ASN A 120 -17.64 -15.87 -8.22
CA ASN A 120 -16.46 -16.74 -8.26
C ASN A 120 -15.97 -16.95 -9.70
N ASN A 121 -16.87 -17.09 -10.67
CA ASN A 121 -16.52 -17.20 -12.08
C ASN A 121 -15.87 -15.89 -12.58
N LEU A 122 -16.44 -14.72 -12.26
CA LEU A 122 -15.85 -13.43 -12.62
C LEU A 122 -14.46 -13.21 -12.00
N VAL A 123 -14.25 -13.62 -10.75
CA VAL A 123 -12.94 -13.58 -10.10
C VAL A 123 -11.97 -14.52 -10.81
N LYS A 124 -12.37 -15.77 -11.06
CA LYS A 124 -11.53 -16.76 -11.74
C LYS A 124 -11.10 -16.27 -13.12
N ASP A 125 -12.05 -15.83 -13.95
CA ASP A 125 -11.78 -15.31 -15.29
C ASP A 125 -10.87 -14.09 -15.25
N SER A 126 -11.09 -13.19 -14.27
CA SER A 126 -10.24 -12.02 -14.09
C SER A 126 -8.80 -12.39 -13.73
N VAL A 127 -8.61 -13.41 -12.88
CA VAL A 127 -7.28 -13.89 -12.47
C VAL A 127 -6.58 -14.62 -13.62
N THR A 128 -7.27 -15.56 -14.28
CA THR A 128 -6.66 -16.44 -15.29
C THR A 128 -6.58 -15.82 -16.68
N SER A 129 -7.21 -14.66 -16.91
CA SER A 129 -7.17 -13.99 -18.22
C SER A 129 -5.75 -13.62 -18.68
N LYS A 130 -4.84 -13.36 -17.74
CA LYS A 130 -3.49 -12.84 -18.03
C LYS A 130 -2.37 -13.49 -17.24
N TYR A 131 -2.67 -14.06 -16.08
CA TYR A 131 -1.68 -14.60 -15.16
C TYR A 131 -1.98 -16.05 -14.84
N LYS A 132 -0.93 -16.82 -14.54
CA LYS A 132 -1.08 -18.15 -13.96
C LYS A 132 -1.21 -18.03 -12.44
N LEU A 133 -1.95 -18.96 -11.85
CA LEU A 133 -1.95 -19.09 -10.40
C LEU A 133 -0.63 -19.73 -9.97
N ALA A 134 0.09 -19.06 -9.08
CA ALA A 134 1.31 -19.58 -8.49
C ALA A 134 1.00 -20.82 -7.63
N SER A 135 1.87 -21.82 -7.66
CA SER A 135 1.74 -22.99 -6.78
C SER A 135 2.10 -22.64 -5.32
N ASP A 136 1.69 -23.50 -4.39
CA ASP A 136 2.12 -23.39 -2.98
C ASP A 136 3.65 -23.49 -2.85
N SER A 137 4.29 -24.27 -3.73
CA SER A 137 5.75 -24.37 -3.80
C SER A 137 6.38 -23.04 -4.15
N ASP A 138 5.82 -22.32 -5.12
CA ASP A 138 6.37 -21.05 -5.60
C ASP A 138 6.15 -19.95 -4.56
N THR A 139 4.97 -19.94 -3.92
CA THR A 139 4.67 -19.05 -2.81
C THR A 139 5.67 -19.24 -1.66
N ARG A 140 6.02 -20.49 -1.32
CA ARG A 140 7.02 -20.78 -0.29
C ARG A 140 8.41 -20.28 -0.67
N LYS A 141 8.85 -20.54 -1.89
CA LYS A 141 10.15 -20.04 -2.41
C LYS A 141 10.22 -18.52 -2.37
N ILE A 142 9.11 -17.82 -2.66
CA ILE A 142 9.03 -16.36 -2.57
C ILE A 142 9.25 -15.92 -1.12
N ARG A 143 8.49 -16.47 -0.16
CA ARG A 143 8.62 -16.12 1.26
C ARG A 143 10.02 -16.37 1.81
N GLU A 144 10.63 -17.51 1.48
CA GLU A 144 12.01 -17.83 1.88
C GLU A 144 13.01 -16.82 1.32
N THR A 145 12.79 -16.36 0.09
CA THR A 145 13.66 -15.36 -0.55
C THR A 145 13.50 -14.00 0.12
N GLU A 146 12.26 -13.60 0.42
CA GLU A 146 11.96 -12.35 1.12
C GLU A 146 12.59 -12.33 2.52
N LYS A 147 12.50 -13.44 3.25
CA LYS A 147 13.15 -13.61 4.56
C LYS A 147 14.67 -13.42 4.47
N ARG A 148 15.33 -14.09 3.52
CA ARG A 148 16.78 -13.95 3.32
C ARG A 148 17.18 -12.52 2.97
N ILE A 149 16.36 -11.82 2.18
CA ILE A 149 16.60 -10.40 1.85
C ILE A 149 16.52 -9.55 3.12
N ALA A 150 15.50 -9.75 3.96
CA ALA A 150 15.33 -9.00 5.20
C ALA A 150 16.52 -9.21 6.15
N GLU A 151 17.01 -10.45 6.29
CA GLU A 151 18.20 -10.78 7.08
C GLU A 151 19.47 -10.13 6.52
N GLN A 152 19.66 -10.14 5.19
CA GLN A 152 20.83 -9.56 4.53
C GLN A 152 20.93 -8.03 4.69
N ILE A 153 19.81 -7.35 4.89
CA ILE A 153 19.75 -5.90 5.09
C ILE A 153 19.50 -5.51 6.55
N HIS A 154 19.51 -6.48 7.47
CA HIS A 154 19.29 -6.29 8.90
C HIS A 154 17.94 -5.61 9.24
N LEU A 155 16.86 -6.06 8.59
CA LEU A 155 15.50 -5.59 8.82
C LEU A 155 14.51 -6.73 9.14
N GLU A 156 15.00 -7.92 9.46
CA GLU A 156 14.22 -9.08 9.86
C GLU A 156 13.39 -8.83 11.13
N ASP A 157 13.82 -7.90 12.00
CA ASP A 157 13.07 -7.48 13.18
C ASP A 157 11.88 -6.55 12.85
N ARG A 158 11.81 -6.03 11.62
CA ARG A 158 10.84 -5.01 11.20
C ARG A 158 9.88 -5.49 10.13
N ILE A 159 10.32 -6.41 9.28
CA ILE A 159 9.59 -6.88 8.10
C ILE A 159 8.80 -8.15 8.45
N GLU A 160 7.50 -8.12 8.18
CA GLU A 160 6.62 -9.27 8.35
C GLU A 160 6.58 -10.16 7.12
N THR A 161 6.32 -11.45 7.34
CA THR A 161 6.03 -12.36 6.23
C THR A 161 4.67 -12.01 5.63
N MET A 162 4.60 -11.96 4.30
CA MET A 162 3.37 -11.65 3.59
C MET A 162 2.23 -12.61 3.93
N ALA A 163 1.16 -12.06 4.51
CA ALA A 163 -0.09 -12.76 4.74
C ALA A 163 -0.80 -13.07 3.42
N GLN A 164 -1.39 -14.26 3.31
CA GLN A 164 -2.26 -14.59 2.18
C GLN A 164 -3.56 -13.79 2.30
N GLN A 165 -3.91 -13.10 1.23
CA GLN A 165 -5.17 -12.37 1.12
C GLN A 165 -5.84 -12.73 -0.20
N GLN A 166 -7.16 -12.90 -0.17
CA GLN A 166 -7.92 -13.22 -1.37
C GLN A 166 -8.03 -11.99 -2.26
N ALA A 167 -7.81 -12.19 -3.57
CA ALA A 167 -8.11 -11.17 -4.55
C ALA A 167 -9.64 -10.99 -4.67
N PHE A 168 -10.06 -9.78 -5.00
CA PHE A 168 -11.45 -9.44 -5.24
C PHE A 168 -11.58 -8.56 -6.48
N ILE A 169 -12.81 -8.37 -6.95
CA ILE A 169 -13.09 -7.61 -8.17
C ILE A 169 -13.93 -6.37 -7.90
N THR A 170 -13.82 -5.39 -8.80
CA THR A 170 -14.78 -4.29 -8.94
C THR A 170 -15.39 -4.31 -10.35
N ILE A 171 -16.64 -3.88 -10.49
CA ILE A 171 -17.36 -3.89 -11.77
C ILE A 171 -17.09 -2.62 -12.56
N LYS A 172 -16.71 -2.75 -13.84
CA LYS A 172 -16.50 -1.63 -14.76
C LYS A 172 -17.81 -1.26 -15.47
N ASP A 173 -18.72 -0.65 -14.71
CA ASP A 173 -20.02 -0.18 -15.19
C ASP A 173 -19.95 0.99 -16.18
N HIS A 174 -18.84 1.73 -16.18
CA HIS A 174 -18.55 2.82 -17.12
C HIS A 174 -18.11 2.35 -18.52
N LYS A 175 -18.26 1.06 -18.87
CA LYS A 175 -17.90 0.52 -20.18
C LYS A 175 -19.13 0.45 -21.08
N ASP A 176 -18.95 0.77 -22.35
CA ASP A 176 -20.06 0.99 -23.31
C ASP A 176 -21.00 -0.21 -23.47
N ASN A 177 -20.54 -1.43 -23.22
CA ASN A 177 -21.34 -2.65 -23.35
C ASN A 177 -21.84 -3.21 -22.01
N PHE A 178 -21.83 -2.42 -20.94
CA PHE A 178 -22.45 -2.77 -19.67
C PHE A 178 -23.98 -2.55 -19.75
N PRO A 179 -24.83 -3.45 -19.22
CA PRO A 179 -24.51 -4.67 -18.45
C PRO A 179 -24.29 -5.94 -19.29
N ASN A 180 -24.48 -5.89 -20.62
CA ASN A 180 -24.43 -7.07 -21.49
C ASN A 180 -23.10 -7.85 -21.39
N ARG A 181 -21.97 -7.15 -21.26
CA ARG A 181 -20.65 -7.73 -21.00
C ARG A 181 -20.03 -7.09 -19.76
N VAL A 182 -20.13 -7.80 -18.64
CA VAL A 182 -19.54 -7.38 -17.37
C VAL A 182 -18.03 -7.53 -17.43
N GLN A 183 -17.33 -6.39 -17.44
CA GLN A 183 -15.88 -6.36 -17.27
C GLN A 183 -15.54 -6.03 -15.81
N CYS A 184 -14.47 -6.64 -15.32
CA CYS A 184 -14.02 -6.43 -13.95
C CYS A 184 -12.63 -5.77 -13.90
N ARG A 185 -12.31 -5.15 -12.76
CA ARG A 185 -10.93 -4.88 -12.35
C ARG A 185 -10.58 -5.83 -11.22
N LEU A 186 -9.53 -6.62 -11.39
CA LEU A 186 -8.97 -7.44 -10.31
C LEU A 186 -8.17 -6.55 -9.35
N ILE A 187 -8.43 -6.71 -8.07
CA ILE A 187 -7.67 -6.09 -6.98
C ILE A 187 -6.99 -7.20 -6.19
N ASN A 188 -5.66 -7.21 -6.21
CA ASN A 188 -4.86 -8.05 -5.32
C ASN A 188 -4.42 -7.24 -4.10
N PRO A 189 -4.97 -7.51 -2.91
CA PRO A 189 -4.59 -6.79 -1.69
C PRO A 189 -3.24 -7.26 -1.14
N ALA A 190 -2.79 -8.47 -1.47
CA ALA A 190 -1.51 -9.00 -1.00
C ALA A 190 -0.35 -8.20 -1.60
N LYS A 191 0.36 -7.46 -0.73
CA LYS A 191 1.55 -6.69 -1.09
C LYS A 191 2.66 -7.04 -0.11
N SER A 192 3.81 -7.41 -0.67
CA SER A 192 5.02 -7.64 0.12
C SER A 192 5.61 -6.33 0.63
N GLU A 193 5.99 -6.28 1.90
CA GLU A 193 6.69 -5.14 2.50
C GLU A 193 8.06 -4.91 1.84
N ILE A 194 8.71 -5.96 1.32
CA ILE A 194 9.95 -5.84 0.53
C ILE A 194 9.77 -4.91 -0.68
N GLY A 195 8.54 -4.78 -1.19
CA GLY A 195 8.23 -3.83 -2.26
C GLY A 195 8.54 -2.37 -1.92
N ILE A 196 8.50 -1.98 -0.64
CA ILE A 196 8.87 -0.64 -0.16
C ILE A 196 10.37 -0.38 -0.38
N ILE A 197 11.20 -1.38 -0.08
CA ILE A 197 12.66 -1.34 -0.28
C ILE A 197 12.96 -1.19 -1.77
N SER A 198 12.37 -2.08 -2.58
CA SER A 198 12.51 -2.07 -4.04
C SER A 198 12.13 -0.71 -4.62
N LYS A 199 11.02 -0.12 -4.15
CA LYS A 199 10.59 1.22 -4.56
C LYS A 199 11.60 2.29 -4.17
N SER A 200 12.10 2.30 -2.93
CA SER A 200 13.08 3.29 -2.48
C SER A 200 14.37 3.25 -3.31
N ILE A 201 14.87 2.06 -3.62
CA ILE A 201 16.05 1.87 -4.47
C ILE A 201 15.77 2.36 -5.90
N LEU A 202 14.64 1.96 -6.49
CA LEU A 202 14.26 2.40 -7.83
C LEU A 202 14.06 3.91 -7.91
N ASP A 203 13.43 4.53 -6.91
CA ASP A 203 13.23 5.97 -6.86
C ASP A 203 14.57 6.71 -6.86
N ARG A 204 15.59 6.20 -6.15
CA ARG A 204 16.95 6.78 -6.19
C ARG A 204 17.59 6.66 -7.56
N ILE A 205 17.57 5.46 -8.14
CA ILE A 205 18.13 5.20 -9.48
C ILE A 205 17.45 6.11 -10.52
N ASN A 206 16.12 6.13 -10.50
CA ASN A 206 15.31 6.95 -11.39
C ASN A 206 15.61 8.45 -11.21
N ASN A 207 15.72 8.94 -9.97
CA ASN A 207 16.10 10.33 -9.72
C ASN A 207 17.51 10.66 -10.25
N SER A 208 18.47 9.73 -10.15
CA SER A 208 19.81 9.89 -10.72
C SER A 208 19.79 9.97 -12.25
N ILE A 209 19.00 9.11 -12.90
CA ILE A 209 18.81 9.11 -14.36
C ILE A 209 18.19 10.41 -14.85
N VAL A 210 17.11 10.84 -14.17
CA VAL A 210 16.40 12.07 -14.50
C VAL A 210 17.35 13.27 -14.42
N LYS A 211 18.13 13.36 -13.34
CA LYS A 211 19.13 14.44 -13.16
C LYS A 211 20.22 14.41 -14.22
N ARG A 212 20.77 13.24 -14.55
CA ARG A 212 21.89 13.10 -15.49
C ARG A 212 21.47 13.37 -16.94
N ASN A 213 20.31 12.86 -17.35
CA ASN A 213 19.86 12.95 -18.74
C ASN A 213 19.00 14.19 -19.02
N ASN A 214 18.74 15.01 -17.99
CA ASN A 214 17.87 16.19 -18.09
C ASN A 214 16.48 15.87 -18.70
N VAL A 215 15.98 14.66 -18.45
CA VAL A 215 14.66 14.22 -18.93
C VAL A 215 13.57 14.75 -18.01
N ARG A 216 12.44 15.15 -18.58
CA ARG A 216 11.30 15.65 -17.80
C ARG A 216 10.38 14.49 -17.43
N GLN A 217 10.35 14.13 -16.15
CA GLN A 217 9.41 13.15 -15.60
C GLN A 217 8.61 13.80 -14.47
N TRP A 218 7.35 14.11 -14.74
CA TRP A 218 6.49 14.78 -13.78
C TRP A 218 5.81 13.77 -12.85
N LYS A 219 5.87 14.01 -11.54
CA LYS A 219 5.22 13.16 -10.51
C LYS A 219 3.91 13.73 -9.97
N ASN A 220 3.58 14.98 -10.30
CA ASN A 220 2.39 15.67 -9.82
C ASN A 220 1.87 16.69 -10.84
N THR A 221 0.60 17.03 -10.73
CA THR A 221 -0.11 17.93 -11.65
C THR A 221 0.50 19.33 -11.69
N GLN A 222 0.94 19.84 -10.54
CA GLN A 222 1.49 21.20 -10.44
C GLN A 222 2.77 21.34 -11.28
N SER A 223 3.68 20.37 -11.20
CA SER A 223 4.91 20.34 -12.01
C SER A 223 4.64 20.24 -13.51
N VAL A 224 3.57 19.55 -13.93
CA VAL A 224 3.13 19.52 -15.35
C VAL A 224 2.63 20.89 -15.78
N ILE A 225 1.83 21.55 -14.94
CA ILE A 225 1.29 22.89 -15.23
C ILE A 225 2.41 23.92 -15.34
N GLU A 226 3.37 23.91 -14.42
CA GLU A 226 4.54 24.79 -14.44
C GLU A 226 5.38 24.57 -15.71
N TRP A 227 5.65 23.31 -16.04
CA TRP A 227 6.31 22.95 -17.28
C TRP A 227 5.56 23.49 -18.50
N PHE A 228 4.25 23.22 -18.60
CA PHE A 228 3.45 23.65 -19.74
C PHE A 228 3.44 25.17 -19.86
N LYS A 229 3.30 25.90 -18.76
CA LYS A 229 3.36 27.38 -18.74
C LYS A 229 4.70 27.91 -19.25
N SER A 230 5.81 27.23 -18.95
CA SER A 230 7.16 27.63 -19.36
C SER A 230 7.45 27.49 -20.86
N ILE A 231 6.62 26.78 -21.63
CA ILE A 231 6.82 26.60 -23.07
C ILE A 231 6.60 27.95 -23.80
N PRO A 232 7.61 28.50 -24.48
CA PRO A 232 7.45 29.68 -25.33
C PRO A 232 6.67 29.31 -26.59
N ASP A 233 5.93 30.27 -27.14
CA ASP A 233 5.15 30.11 -28.37
C ASP A 233 4.36 28.78 -28.47
N LYS A 234 3.43 28.57 -27.54
CA LYS A 234 2.60 27.35 -27.49
C LYS A 234 1.79 27.08 -28.76
N ARG A 235 1.62 28.10 -29.62
CA ARG A 235 0.85 27.99 -30.88
C ARG A 235 1.61 27.20 -31.94
N SER A 236 2.94 27.11 -31.86
CA SER A 236 3.75 26.29 -32.75
C SER A 236 3.97 24.86 -32.23
N CYS A 237 3.43 24.53 -31.06
CA CYS A 237 3.56 23.21 -30.44
C CYS A 237 2.33 22.33 -30.67
N THR A 238 2.53 21.02 -30.78
CA THR A 238 1.46 20.01 -30.83
C THR A 238 1.61 19.02 -29.70
N PHE A 239 0.50 18.61 -29.10
CA PHE A 239 0.51 17.51 -28.13
C PHE A 239 0.50 16.17 -28.83
N PHE A 240 1.43 15.29 -28.44
CA PHE A 240 1.39 13.88 -28.77
C PHE A 240 0.98 13.10 -27.53
N LEU A 241 -0.10 12.33 -27.66
CA LEU A 241 -0.60 11.45 -26.62
C LEU A 241 -0.64 10.03 -27.18
N PHE A 242 -0.07 9.09 -26.44
CA PHE A 242 -0.22 7.67 -26.71
C PHE A 242 -0.49 6.93 -25.40
N ASP A 243 -1.21 5.83 -25.50
CA ASP A 243 -1.45 4.91 -24.41
C ASP A 243 -0.91 3.53 -24.78
N VAL A 244 -0.35 2.81 -23.80
CA VAL A 244 0.13 1.45 -24.02
C VAL A 244 -0.96 0.49 -23.58
N VAL A 245 -1.58 -0.15 -24.57
CA VAL A 245 -2.58 -1.19 -24.36
C VAL A 245 -1.94 -2.32 -23.54
N GLU A 246 -2.50 -2.58 -22.36
CA GLU A 246 -2.03 -3.64 -21.48
C GLU A 246 -0.55 -3.55 -21.09
N PHE A 247 -0.12 -2.37 -20.65
CA PHE A 247 1.27 -2.08 -20.27
C PHE A 247 1.95 -3.18 -19.45
N TYR A 248 1.37 -3.64 -18.33
CA TYR A 248 2.03 -4.64 -17.48
C TYR A 248 2.26 -6.01 -18.17
N PRO A 249 1.24 -6.63 -18.82
CA PRO A 249 1.45 -7.81 -19.65
C PRO A 249 2.45 -7.63 -20.81
N SER A 250 2.57 -6.42 -21.36
CA SER A 250 3.49 -6.16 -22.48
C SER A 250 4.98 -6.19 -22.09
N ILE A 251 5.31 -6.15 -20.80
CA ILE A 251 6.70 -6.17 -20.33
C ILE A 251 7.23 -7.61 -20.42
N SER A 252 8.07 -7.89 -21.42
CA SER A 252 8.74 -9.18 -21.54
C SER A 252 9.95 -9.31 -20.62
N GLU A 253 10.36 -10.54 -20.33
CA GLU A 253 11.53 -10.81 -19.49
C GLU A 253 12.81 -10.22 -20.10
N LYS A 254 12.94 -10.35 -21.43
CA LYS A 254 14.03 -9.76 -22.20
C LYS A 254 14.04 -8.24 -22.06
N LEU A 255 12.90 -7.58 -22.30
CA LEU A 255 12.80 -6.12 -22.17
C LEU A 255 13.20 -5.66 -20.77
N LEU A 256 12.77 -6.39 -19.75
CA LEU A 256 13.12 -6.08 -18.36
C LEU A 256 14.63 -6.25 -18.11
N LYS A 257 15.24 -7.32 -18.59
CA LYS A 257 16.69 -7.56 -18.50
C LYS A 257 17.49 -6.50 -19.24
N ASP A 258 17.09 -6.16 -20.45
CA ASP A 258 17.75 -5.14 -21.28
C ASP A 258 17.70 -3.77 -20.60
N ALA A 259 16.54 -3.41 -20.02
CA ALA A 259 16.40 -2.21 -19.21
C ALA A 259 17.35 -2.20 -18.01
N PHE A 260 17.51 -3.33 -17.31
CA PHE A 260 18.49 -3.43 -16.22
C PHE A 260 19.93 -3.41 -16.66
N GLY A 261 20.27 -4.06 -17.77
CA GLY A 261 21.61 -4.02 -18.35
C GLY A 261 22.03 -2.57 -18.63
N TRP A 262 21.13 -1.78 -19.21
CA TRP A 262 21.36 -0.35 -19.42
C TRP A 262 21.58 0.41 -18.10
N LEU A 263 20.81 0.08 -17.06
CA LEU A 263 20.96 0.69 -15.73
C LEU A 263 22.29 0.35 -15.06
N VAL A 264 22.75 -0.89 -15.13
CA VAL A 264 24.01 -1.34 -14.50
C VAL A 264 25.24 -0.76 -15.21
N VAL A 265 25.22 -0.70 -16.54
CA VAL A 265 26.33 -0.14 -17.33
C VAL A 265 26.42 1.38 -17.13
N GLY A 266 25.30 2.06 -16.90
CA GLY A 266 25.26 3.51 -16.72
C GLY A 266 25.41 4.01 -15.28
N PHE A 267 25.16 3.17 -14.27
CA PHE A 267 25.06 3.56 -12.86
C PHE A 267 25.68 2.52 -11.92
N ASP A 268 26.61 2.96 -11.08
CA ASP A 268 27.38 2.14 -10.12
C ASP A 268 26.51 1.63 -8.96
N GLY A 269 25.64 0.66 -9.26
CA GLY A 269 24.58 0.15 -8.38
C GLY A 269 24.44 -1.37 -8.39
N ALA A 270 25.46 -2.09 -8.85
CA ALA A 270 25.44 -3.53 -9.10
C ALA A 270 25.00 -4.38 -7.88
N PHE A 271 25.27 -3.91 -6.65
CA PHE A 271 24.93 -4.66 -5.44
C PHE A 271 23.45 -4.54 -5.04
N LYS A 272 22.83 -3.35 -5.19
CA LYS A 272 21.42 -3.12 -4.77
C LYS A 272 20.40 -3.67 -5.79
N LEU A 273 20.82 -3.90 -7.03
CA LEU A 273 19.93 -4.42 -8.09
C LEU A 273 19.69 -5.94 -7.99
N ASN A 274 20.58 -6.69 -7.34
CA ASN A 274 20.42 -8.15 -7.15
C ASN A 274 19.22 -8.50 -6.23
N VAL A 275 18.95 -7.66 -5.23
CA VAL A 275 17.74 -7.77 -4.39
C VAL A 275 16.48 -7.57 -5.25
N TYR A 276 16.55 -6.64 -6.21
CA TYR A 276 15.45 -6.28 -7.11
C TYR A 276 15.13 -7.37 -8.15
N LEU A 277 16.17 -8.00 -8.74
CA LEU A 277 16.01 -9.06 -9.75
C LEU A 277 15.21 -10.25 -9.22
N ARG A 278 15.16 -10.49 -7.90
CA ARG A 278 14.44 -11.65 -7.35
C ARG A 278 12.94 -11.41 -7.15
N GLN A 279 12.51 -10.18 -6.88
CA GLN A 279 11.11 -9.88 -6.56
C GLN A 279 10.23 -9.66 -7.80
N LYS A 280 10.68 -8.84 -8.76
CA LYS A 280 9.89 -8.52 -9.96
C LYS A 280 9.90 -9.62 -11.01
N TYR A 281 10.99 -10.39 -11.10
CA TYR A 281 11.08 -11.54 -11.99
C TYR A 281 10.08 -12.62 -11.59
N ARG A 282 9.85 -12.79 -10.28
CA ARG A 282 8.87 -13.74 -9.74
C ARG A 282 7.42 -13.27 -9.80
N PHE A 283 7.17 -11.96 -9.81
CA PHE A 283 5.82 -11.41 -9.93
C PHE A 283 5.34 -11.22 -11.38
N LEU A 284 6.24 -11.14 -12.35
CA LEU A 284 5.89 -10.88 -13.76
C LEU A 284 6.00 -12.11 -14.66
N PHE A 285 6.88 -13.08 -14.34
CA PHE A 285 7.22 -14.19 -15.26
C PHE A 285 7.04 -15.58 -14.65
N TYR A 286 6.33 -15.70 -13.53
CA TYR A 286 5.84 -16.98 -12.99
C TYR A 286 4.31 -16.96 -12.95
#